data_AF-A0A813DHZ5-F1
#
_entry.id   AF-A0A813DHZ5-F1
#
_cell.length_a   1.000
_cell.length_b   1.000
_cell.length_c   1.000
_cell.angle_alpha   90.00
_cell.angle_beta   90.00
_cell.angle_gamma   90.00
#
_symmetry.space_group_name_H-M   'P 1'
#
loop_
_entity.id
_entity.type
_entity.pdbx_description
1 polymer ?
#
loop_
_entity_poly.entity_id
_entity_poly.type
_entity_poly.pdbx_seq_one_letter_code
_entity_poly.pdbx_strand_id
1 'polypeptide(L)'
;MALNHAGMIPNLRPPAKGRSQRARELDFVSSSQMVPLPEYKPMFDVHLQHLWVNPRIKKTMQTAGFLDDGGKPVDVDAHRRKLYVIEQELSQADATERHRAMDKEIKRQGQLTMAKRRDAKVSHLHQVSSLRDSRRARREAASLGSRSAGSLPAIAGSPQSGDRMAATFG
;
A
#
# COMPACT_ATOMS: atom_id res chain seq x y z
N MET A 1 -66.94 40.71 7.07
CA MET A 1 -66.44 40.20 8.37
C MET A 1 -65.35 39.18 8.07
N ALA A 2 -64.10 39.48 8.37
CA ALA A 2 -62.99 38.54 8.20
C ALA A 2 -62.37 38.25 9.57
N LEU A 3 -62.38 36.98 9.95
CA LEU A 3 -61.83 36.47 11.21
C LEU A 3 -60.29 36.47 11.12
N ASN A 4 -59.66 37.48 11.73
CA ASN A 4 -58.21 37.53 11.90
C ASN A 4 -57.78 36.59 13.03
N HIS A 5 -57.72 35.28 12.75
CA HIS A 5 -57.27 34.24 13.69
C HIS A 5 -55.76 33.95 13.62
N ALA A 6 -54.99 34.78 12.92
CA ALA A 6 -53.54 34.60 12.81
C ALA A 6 -52.82 35.19 14.02
N GLY A 7 -52.44 34.35 14.99
CA GLY A 7 -51.27 34.67 15.82
C GLY A 7 -51.38 34.50 17.34
N MET A 8 -52.38 33.83 17.89
CA MET A 8 -52.38 33.51 19.33
C MET A 8 -51.83 32.10 19.58
N ILE A 9 -50.52 31.95 19.43
CA ILE A 9 -49.82 30.94 20.23
C ILE A 9 -49.78 31.52 21.66
N PRO A 10 -50.34 30.82 22.67
CA PRO A 10 -50.38 31.33 24.04
C PRO A 10 -48.96 31.64 24.54
N ASN A 11 -48.79 32.75 25.26
CA ASN A 11 -47.54 33.24 25.87
C ASN A 11 -46.49 33.88 24.95
N LEU A 12 -46.79 34.16 23.68
CA LEU A 12 -45.91 35.00 22.84
C LEU A 12 -46.21 36.51 23.00
N ARG A 13 -45.15 37.31 22.88
CA ARG A 13 -45.24 38.78 22.88
C ARG A 13 -46.10 39.26 21.69
N PRO A 14 -46.96 40.27 21.87
CA PRO A 14 -47.73 40.85 20.75
C PRO A 14 -46.79 41.47 19.69
N PRO A 15 -47.21 41.50 18.41
CA PRO A 15 -46.39 42.00 17.31
C PRO A 15 -45.96 43.46 17.56
N ALA A 16 -44.71 43.79 17.21
CA ALA A 16 -44.16 45.13 17.38
C ALA A 16 -45.01 46.19 16.67
N LYS A 17 -45.43 47.21 17.44
CA LYS A 17 -46.27 48.31 16.93
C LYS A 17 -45.48 49.36 16.13
N GLY A 18 -44.18 49.51 16.41
CA GLY A 18 -43.34 50.53 15.79
C GLY A 18 -42.41 49.99 14.70
N ARG A 19 -42.22 50.75 13.61
CA ARG A 19 -41.32 50.39 12.49
C ARG A 19 -39.89 50.07 12.95
N SER A 20 -39.36 50.83 13.91
CA SER A 20 -38.00 50.63 14.46
C SER A 20 -37.87 49.38 15.34
N GLN A 21 -38.95 48.97 16.01
CA GLN A 21 -38.97 47.72 16.79
C GLN A 21 -39.05 46.52 15.85
N ARG A 22 -39.89 46.63 14.81
CA ARG A 22 -40.02 45.59 13.79
C ARG A 22 -38.73 45.36 12.99
N ALA A 23 -38.02 46.43 12.64
CA ALA A 23 -36.71 46.32 11.98
C ALA A 23 -35.70 45.57 12.86
N ARG A 24 -35.63 45.91 14.15
CA ARG A 24 -34.75 45.21 15.12
C ARG A 24 -35.12 43.75 15.33
N GLU A 25 -36.41 43.41 15.31
CA GLU A 25 -36.88 42.03 15.41
C GLU A 25 -36.57 41.21 14.15
N LEU A 26 -36.60 41.83 12.96
CA LEU A 26 -36.25 41.18 11.70
C LEU A 26 -34.73 40.99 11.53
N ASP A 27 -33.93 41.90 12.10
CA ASP A 27 -32.46 41.82 12.09
C ASP A 27 -31.91 40.92 13.21
N PHE A 28 -32.78 40.37 14.08
CA PHE A 28 -32.36 39.42 15.11
C PHE A 28 -32.08 38.05 14.49
N VAL A 29 -30.85 37.85 14.03
CA VAL A 29 -30.36 36.57 13.51
C VAL A 29 -29.70 35.78 14.65
N SER A 30 -30.43 34.83 15.23
CA SER A 30 -29.88 33.85 16.17
C SER A 30 -29.34 32.64 15.41
N SER A 31 -28.07 32.67 15.01
CA SER A 31 -27.41 31.49 14.43
C SER A 31 -26.80 30.63 15.54
N SER A 32 -27.44 29.50 15.86
CA SER A 32 -26.78 28.42 16.60
C SER A 32 -26.02 27.55 15.61
N GLN A 33 -24.69 27.57 15.66
CA GLN A 33 -23.92 26.56 14.93
C GLN A 33 -24.05 25.23 15.68
N MET A 34 -24.23 24.15 14.92
CA MET A 34 -24.22 22.79 15.48
C MET A 34 -22.77 22.41 15.80
N VAL A 35 -22.28 22.90 16.93
CA VAL A 35 -20.96 22.56 17.48
C VAL A 35 -21.17 21.38 18.43
N PRO A 36 -20.34 20.32 18.35
CA PRO A 36 -20.39 19.24 19.34
C PRO A 36 -20.16 19.83 20.74
N LEU A 37 -20.91 19.34 21.73
CA LEU A 37 -20.73 19.79 23.11
C LEU A 37 -19.27 19.56 23.53
N PRO A 38 -18.67 20.50 24.29
CA PRO A 38 -17.35 20.29 24.87
C PRO A 38 -17.33 18.99 25.68
N GLU A 39 -16.36 18.13 25.39
CA GLU A 39 -16.18 16.89 26.13
C GLU A 39 -15.59 17.21 27.51
N TYR A 40 -16.42 17.05 28.54
CA TYR A 40 -15.97 17.19 29.91
C TYR A 40 -15.32 15.89 30.37
N LYS A 41 -14.06 15.97 30.85
CA LYS A 41 -13.33 14.82 31.39
C LYS A 41 -13.21 14.94 32.92
N PRO A 42 -14.06 14.23 33.70
CA PRO A 42 -14.10 14.38 35.16
C PRO A 42 -12.78 14.04 35.84
N MET A 43 -12.00 13.09 35.31
CA MET A 43 -10.74 12.67 35.91
C MET A 43 -9.66 13.76 35.92
N PHE A 44 -9.75 14.75 35.04
CA PHE A 44 -8.79 15.87 34.99
C PHE A 44 -9.26 17.09 35.76
N ASP A 45 -10.47 17.05 36.33
CA ASP A 45 -10.96 18.12 37.19
C ASP A 45 -10.26 18.08 38.54
N VAL A 46 -9.64 19.22 38.88
CA VAL A 46 -8.95 19.45 40.16
C VAL A 46 -9.91 19.28 41.34
N HIS A 47 -11.15 19.70 41.19
CA HIS A 47 -12.13 19.65 42.27
C HIS A 47 -12.60 18.22 42.57
N LEU A 48 -12.53 17.32 41.59
CA LEU A 48 -12.91 15.91 41.74
C LEU A 48 -11.74 15.02 42.17
N GLN A 49 -10.51 15.54 42.24
CA GLN A 49 -9.31 14.75 42.59
C GLN A 49 -9.45 13.97 43.89
N HIS A 50 -10.14 14.52 44.87
CA HIS A 50 -10.35 13.88 46.17
C HIS A 50 -11.07 12.53 46.08
N LEU A 51 -11.88 12.28 45.04
CA LEU A 51 -12.63 11.04 44.87
C LEU A 51 -11.72 9.82 44.69
N TRP A 52 -10.57 10.00 44.03
CA TRP A 52 -9.61 8.92 43.75
C TRP A 52 -8.33 8.99 44.60
N VAL A 53 -8.25 9.89 45.57
CA VAL A 53 -7.19 9.90 46.59
C VAL A 53 -7.36 8.76 47.61
N ASN A 54 -8.59 8.25 47.80
CA ASN A 54 -8.85 7.14 48.72
C ASN A 54 -8.00 5.90 48.35
N PRO A 55 -7.18 5.35 49.26
CA PRO A 55 -6.27 4.24 48.96
C PRO A 55 -6.94 3.01 48.34
N ARG A 56 -8.19 2.72 48.73
CA ARG A 56 -8.95 1.59 48.18
C ARG A 56 -9.32 1.82 46.72
N ILE A 57 -9.82 3.01 46.40
CA ILE A 57 -10.23 3.38 45.04
C ILE A 57 -8.99 3.57 44.17
N LYS A 58 -7.95 4.22 44.70
CA LYS A 58 -6.66 4.42 44.04
C LYS A 58 -6.07 3.10 43.56
N LYS A 59 -6.01 2.08 44.43
CA LYS A 59 -5.48 0.76 44.06
C LYS A 59 -6.25 0.15 42.88
N THR A 60 -7.58 0.18 42.93
CA THR A 60 -8.41 -0.34 41.85
C THR A 60 -8.23 0.44 40.55
N MET A 61 -8.17 1.78 40.62
CA MET A 61 -7.97 2.63 39.45
C MET A 61 -6.55 2.54 38.86
N GLN A 62 -5.54 2.31 39.69
CA GLN A 62 -4.18 2.00 39.25
C GLN A 62 -4.11 0.65 38.54
N THR A 63 -4.69 -0.40 39.12
CA THR A 63 -4.78 -1.72 38.46
C THR A 63 -5.52 -1.64 37.12
N ALA A 64 -6.54 -0.79 37.03
CA ALA A 64 -7.29 -0.57 35.79
C ALA A 64 -6.57 0.35 34.77
N GLY A 65 -5.43 0.96 35.12
CA GLY A 65 -4.64 1.81 34.23
C GLY A 65 -5.18 3.25 34.05
N PHE A 66 -6.12 3.69 34.90
CA PHE A 66 -6.63 5.07 34.89
C PHE A 66 -5.74 6.04 35.66
N LEU A 67 -4.91 5.53 36.56
CA LEU A 67 -3.96 6.31 37.35
C LEU A 67 -2.55 5.78 37.12
N ASP A 68 -1.59 6.71 37.08
CA ASP A 68 -0.16 6.42 37.06
C ASP A 68 0.33 5.91 38.43
N ASP A 69 1.57 5.44 38.51
CA ASP A 69 2.23 5.03 39.76
C ASP A 69 2.28 6.20 40.77
N GLY A 70 2.43 7.43 40.25
CA GLY A 70 2.34 8.67 41.01
C GLY A 70 0.92 9.07 41.44
N GLY A 71 -0.12 8.32 41.02
CA GLY A 71 -1.52 8.59 41.34
C GLY A 71 -2.15 9.72 40.51
N LYS A 72 -1.53 10.11 39.39
CA LYS A 72 -2.08 11.11 38.46
C LYS A 72 -3.01 10.45 37.43
N PRO A 73 -4.10 11.11 37.01
CA PRO A 73 -4.99 10.59 35.98
C PRO A 73 -4.28 10.49 34.63
N VAL A 74 -4.49 9.35 33.96
CA VAL A 74 -3.95 9.05 32.62
C VAL A 74 -5.04 9.22 31.58
N ASP A 75 -4.74 9.91 30.48
CA ASP A 75 -5.67 10.03 29.35
C ASP A 75 -5.58 8.76 28.48
N VAL A 76 -6.49 7.83 28.74
CA VAL A 76 -6.56 6.53 28.06
C VAL A 76 -6.79 6.70 26.56
N ASP A 77 -7.57 7.69 26.14
CA ASP A 77 -7.89 7.89 24.72
C ASP A 77 -6.68 8.45 23.96
N ALA A 78 -5.93 9.35 24.58
CA ALA A 78 -4.65 9.79 24.04
C ALA A 78 -3.65 8.63 23.93
N HIS A 79 -3.60 7.77 24.95
CA HIS A 79 -2.73 6.59 24.94
C HIS A 79 -3.12 5.60 23.85
N ARG A 80 -4.43 5.28 23.71
CA ARG A 80 -4.96 4.42 22.65
C ARG A 80 -4.63 4.95 21.26
N ARG A 81 -4.80 6.25 21.04
CA ARG A 81 -4.46 6.90 19.77
C ARG A 81 -2.96 6.76 19.46
N LYS A 82 -2.10 6.94 20.46
CA LYS A 82 -0.65 6.76 20.30
C LYS A 82 -0.30 5.31 19.94
N LEU A 83 -0.88 4.33 20.64
CA LEU A 83 -0.67 2.91 20.34
C LEU A 83 -1.12 2.58 18.92
N TYR A 84 -2.29 3.09 18.49
CA TYR A 84 -2.79 2.88 17.14
C TYR A 84 -1.83 3.38 16.05
N VAL A 85 -1.23 4.57 16.25
CA VAL A 85 -0.23 5.10 15.32
C VAL A 85 1.01 4.20 15.27
N ILE A 86 1.50 3.76 16.44
CA ILE A 86 2.67 2.87 16.52
C ILE A 86 2.40 1.53 15.81
N GLU A 87 1.22 0.94 16.02
CA GLU A 87 0.82 -0.30 15.35
C GLU A 87 0.77 -0.11 13.82
N GLN A 88 0.22 1.02 13.36
CA GLN A 88 0.17 1.34 11.94
C GLN A 88 1.58 1.51 11.36
N GLU A 89 2.47 2.24 12.03
CA GLU A 89 3.86 2.43 11.61
C GLU A 89 4.63 1.11 11.56
N LEU A 90 4.44 0.23 12.55
CA LEU A 90 5.05 -1.10 12.58
C LEU A 90 4.56 -1.96 11.41
N SER A 91 3.24 -1.96 11.16
CA SER A 91 2.66 -2.72 10.05
C SER A 91 3.19 -2.25 8.68
N GLN A 92 3.40 -0.94 8.54
CA GLN A 92 3.98 -0.36 7.33
C GLN A 92 5.45 -0.73 7.19
N ALA A 93 6.23 -0.67 8.27
CA ALA A 93 7.63 -1.07 8.29
C ALA A 93 7.78 -2.54 7.84
N ASP A 94 7.00 -3.45 8.42
CA ASP A 94 6.99 -4.86 8.05
C ASP A 94 6.64 -5.09 6.57
N ALA A 95 5.64 -4.38 6.05
CA ALA A 95 5.27 -4.46 4.64
C ALA A 95 6.41 -3.99 3.72
N THR A 96 7.06 -2.88 4.08
CA THR A 96 8.20 -2.37 3.31
C THR A 96 9.41 -3.30 3.35
N GLU A 97 9.67 -3.95 4.48
CA GLU A 97 10.76 -4.93 4.61
C GLU A 97 10.49 -6.17 3.76
N ARG A 98 9.26 -6.71 3.81
CA ARG A 98 8.86 -7.84 2.94
C ARG A 98 9.02 -7.49 1.46
N HIS A 99 8.60 -6.30 1.05
CA HIS A 99 8.78 -5.86 -0.34
C HIS A 99 10.26 -5.76 -0.72
N ARG A 100 11.09 -5.17 0.14
CA ARG A 100 12.55 -5.08 -0.08
C ARG A 100 13.20 -6.46 -0.17
N ALA A 101 12.76 -7.42 0.63
CA ALA A 101 13.26 -8.80 0.57
C ALA A 101 12.87 -9.47 -0.76
N MET A 102 11.63 -9.29 -1.20
CA MET A 102 11.15 -9.79 -2.49
C MET A 102 11.91 -9.18 -3.67
N ASP A 103 12.13 -7.85 -3.68
CA ASP A 103 12.88 -7.16 -4.73
C ASP A 103 14.33 -7.66 -4.83
N LYS A 104 14.98 -7.89 -3.68
CA LYS A 104 16.33 -8.46 -3.63
C LYS A 104 16.37 -9.85 -4.26
N GLU A 105 15.38 -10.69 -3.97
CA GLU A 105 15.31 -12.04 -4.53
C GLU A 105 15.04 -12.01 -6.03
N ILE A 106 14.10 -11.19 -6.50
CA ILE A 106 13.83 -10.99 -7.93
C ILE A 106 15.10 -10.52 -8.65
N LYS A 107 15.80 -9.55 -8.08
CA LYS A 107 17.06 -9.04 -8.64
C LYS A 107 18.12 -10.14 -8.71
N ARG A 108 18.27 -10.94 -7.67
CA ARG A 108 19.20 -12.09 -7.63
C ARG A 108 18.87 -13.10 -8.72
N GLN A 109 17.60 -13.49 -8.85
CA GLN A 109 17.15 -14.43 -9.87
C GLN A 109 17.32 -13.87 -11.29
N GLY A 110 17.08 -12.58 -11.48
CA GLY A 110 17.33 -11.89 -12.74
C GLY A 110 18.81 -11.91 -13.13
N GLN A 111 19.70 -11.64 -12.17
CA GLN A 111 21.16 -11.72 -12.39
C GLN A 111 21.61 -13.13 -12.77
N LEU A 112 21.13 -14.15 -12.07
CA LEU A 112 21.46 -15.56 -12.37
C LEU A 112 20.97 -15.97 -13.76
N THR A 113 19.74 -15.60 -14.12
CA THR A 113 19.18 -15.86 -15.45
C THR A 113 20.00 -15.19 -16.55
N MET A 114 20.39 -13.93 -16.35
CA MET A 114 21.21 -13.20 -17.31
C MET A 114 22.63 -13.77 -17.44
N ALA A 115 23.22 -14.23 -16.34
CA ALA A 115 24.53 -14.92 -16.36
C ALA A 115 24.44 -16.21 -17.19
N LYS A 116 23.47 -17.09 -16.89
CA LYS A 116 23.25 -18.32 -17.66
C LYS A 116 23.03 -18.08 -19.15
N ARG A 117 22.27 -17.03 -19.50
CA ARG A 117 22.06 -16.63 -20.90
C ARG A 117 23.35 -16.19 -21.58
N ARG A 118 24.23 -15.46 -20.87
CA ARG A 118 25.54 -15.07 -21.40
C ARG A 118 26.43 -16.30 -21.61
N ASP A 119 26.49 -17.20 -20.64
CA ASP A 119 27.32 -18.41 -20.72
C ASP A 119 26.89 -19.31 -21.88
N ALA A 120 25.58 -19.49 -22.06
CA ALA A 120 25.01 -20.23 -23.18
C ALA A 120 25.39 -19.59 -24.54
N LYS A 121 25.30 -18.25 -24.64
CA LYS A 121 25.70 -17.52 -25.85
C LYS A 121 27.18 -17.67 -26.16
N VAL A 122 28.05 -17.57 -25.15
CA VAL A 122 29.50 -17.76 -25.31
C VAL A 122 29.82 -19.19 -25.76
N SER A 123 29.18 -20.18 -25.12
CA SER A 123 29.36 -21.60 -25.47
C SER A 123 28.93 -21.89 -26.90
N HIS A 124 27.80 -21.31 -27.33
CA HIS A 124 27.33 -21.43 -28.71
C HIS A 124 28.29 -20.80 -29.72
N LEU A 125 28.78 -19.58 -29.45
CA LEU A 125 29.77 -18.93 -30.31
C LEU A 125 31.06 -19.74 -30.43
N HIS A 126 31.53 -20.31 -29.31
CA HIS A 126 32.70 -21.18 -29.31
C HIS A 126 32.48 -22.43 -30.18
N GLN A 127 31.31 -23.09 -30.05
CA GLN A 127 30.95 -24.25 -30.87
C GLN A 127 30.86 -23.91 -32.36
N VAL A 128 30.29 -22.75 -32.71
CA VAL A 128 30.23 -22.29 -34.10
C VAL A 128 31.63 -21.99 -34.66
N SER A 129 32.52 -21.38 -33.84
CA SER A 129 33.91 -21.11 -34.25
C SER A 129 34.68 -22.40 -34.50
N SER A 130 34.61 -23.38 -33.60
CA SER A 130 35.33 -24.66 -33.76
C SER A 130 34.83 -25.45 -34.98
N LEU A 131 33.53 -25.41 -35.26
CA LEU A 131 32.95 -25.98 -36.49
C LEU A 131 33.47 -25.27 -37.75
N ARG A 132 33.58 -23.94 -37.73
CA ARG A 132 34.13 -23.17 -38.85
C ARG A 132 35.60 -23.50 -39.09
N ASP A 133 36.39 -23.58 -38.04
CA ASP A 133 37.82 -23.90 -38.13
C ASP A 133 38.03 -25.33 -38.62
N SER A 134 37.25 -26.30 -38.12
CA SER A 134 37.27 -27.69 -38.60
C SER A 134 36.93 -27.79 -40.09
N ARG A 135 35.93 -27.02 -40.56
CA ARG A 135 35.57 -26.96 -41.99
C ARG A 135 36.67 -26.32 -42.83
N ARG A 136 37.33 -25.28 -42.30
CA ARG A 136 38.45 -24.61 -42.97
C ARG A 136 39.65 -25.55 -43.12
N ALA A 137 40.06 -26.19 -42.03
CA ALA A 137 41.13 -27.19 -42.03
C ALA A 137 40.84 -28.34 -42.99
N ARG A 138 39.59 -28.84 -43.04
CA ARG A 138 39.19 -29.89 -44.00
C ARG A 138 39.28 -29.43 -45.46
N ARG A 139 38.94 -28.16 -45.76
CA ARG A 139 39.09 -27.59 -47.10
C ARG A 139 40.56 -27.41 -47.48
N GLU A 140 41.40 -26.96 -46.56
CA GLU A 140 42.83 -26.82 -46.78
C GLU A 140 43.50 -28.18 -46.99
N ALA A 141 43.15 -29.19 -46.19
CA ALA A 141 43.60 -30.57 -46.37
C ALA A 141 43.12 -31.17 -47.70
N ALA A 142 41.86 -30.93 -48.09
CA ALA A 142 41.34 -31.35 -49.39
C ALA A 142 42.02 -30.61 -50.55
N SER A 143 42.35 -29.33 -50.39
CA SER A 143 43.09 -28.55 -51.40
C SER A 143 44.53 -29.03 -51.57
N LEU A 144 45.19 -29.47 -50.49
CA LEU A 144 46.53 -30.06 -50.51
C LEU A 144 46.49 -31.50 -51.05
N GLY A 145 45.43 -32.26 -50.78
CA GLY A 145 45.20 -33.61 -51.32
C GLY A 145 44.71 -33.64 -52.77
N SER A 146 44.04 -32.58 -53.25
CA SER A 146 43.44 -32.49 -54.59
C SER A 146 44.47 -32.26 -55.73
N ARG A 147 45.78 -32.35 -55.45
CA ARG A 147 46.78 -32.51 -56.51
C ARG A 147 46.91 -33.96 -56.99
N SER A 148 46.19 -34.91 -56.38
CA SER A 148 46.18 -36.32 -56.77
C SER A 148 44.76 -36.90 -56.66
N ALA A 149 44.24 -37.44 -57.76
CA ALA A 149 42.90 -38.03 -57.97
C ALA A 149 41.76 -37.00 -58.08
N GLY A 150 41.02 -36.86 -59.19
CA GLY A 150 40.71 -37.82 -60.25
C GLY A 150 39.31 -38.41 -60.05
N SER A 151 38.34 -37.88 -60.81
CA SER A 151 37.00 -38.41 -61.13
C SER A 151 35.86 -38.36 -60.08
N LEU A 152 34.67 -38.00 -60.60
CA LEU A 152 33.34 -37.89 -59.96
C LEU A 152 32.70 -39.28 -59.71
N PRO A 153 31.59 -39.36 -58.95
CA PRO A 153 30.30 -39.38 -59.64
C PRO A 153 29.21 -38.51 -59.00
N ALA A 154 28.35 -37.98 -59.86
CA ALA A 154 27.07 -37.37 -59.51
C ALA A 154 26.07 -38.47 -59.14
N ILE A 155 25.36 -38.32 -58.02
CA ILE A 155 24.14 -39.07 -57.72
C ILE A 155 23.00 -38.09 -57.50
N ALA A 156 22.04 -38.18 -58.42
CA ALA A 156 20.70 -37.63 -58.35
C ALA A 156 19.85 -38.42 -57.35
N GLY A 157 18.92 -37.76 -56.68
CA GLY A 157 17.91 -38.41 -55.84
C GLY A 157 17.13 -37.40 -54.98
N SER A 158 15.95 -37.02 -55.48
CA SER A 158 14.98 -36.13 -54.84
C SER A 158 14.08 -36.85 -53.80
N PRO A 159 13.00 -36.22 -53.31
CA PRO A 159 12.75 -35.85 -51.91
C PRO A 159 11.95 -36.91 -51.11
N GLN A 160 12.04 -36.89 -49.78
CA GLN A 160 11.06 -37.55 -48.93
C GLN A 160 10.62 -36.67 -47.76
N SER A 161 9.31 -36.45 -47.75
CA SER A 161 8.45 -35.83 -46.76
C SER A 161 8.70 -36.30 -45.33
N GLY A 162 8.98 -35.35 -44.45
CA GLY A 162 9.07 -35.52 -42.99
C GLY A 162 8.13 -34.54 -42.30
N ASP A 163 7.00 -35.09 -41.90
CA ASP A 163 5.86 -34.60 -41.15
C ASP A 163 6.05 -33.36 -40.24
N ARG A 164 5.11 -32.42 -40.37
CA ARG A 164 4.91 -31.29 -39.46
C ARG A 164 3.96 -31.71 -38.35
N MET A 165 4.48 -32.00 -37.16
CA MET A 165 3.67 -32.02 -35.94
C MET A 165 3.73 -30.66 -35.27
N ALA A 166 2.63 -29.92 -35.41
CA ALA A 166 2.32 -28.74 -34.64
C ALA A 166 2.04 -29.14 -33.18
N ALA A 167 2.83 -28.63 -32.24
CA ALA A 167 2.50 -28.66 -30.83
C ALA A 167 1.76 -27.36 -30.48
N THR A 168 0.43 -27.39 -30.55
CA THR A 168 -0.45 -26.48 -29.82
C THR A 168 -0.53 -26.95 -28.37
N PHE A 169 -0.01 -26.14 -27.44
CA PHE A 169 -0.25 -26.30 -26.00
C PHE A 169 -1.44 -25.41 -25.61
N GLY A 170 -2.41 -26.02 -24.92
CA GLY A 170 -3.48 -25.33 -24.20
C GLY A 170 -3.06 -24.90 -22.80
#